data_AF-A0A699XHW1-F1
#
_entry.id   AF-A0A699XHW1-F1
#
_cell.length_a   1.000
_cell.length_b   1.000
_cell.length_c   1.000
_cell.angle_alpha   90.00
_cell.angle_beta   90.00
_cell.angle_gamma   90.00
#
_symmetry.space_group_name_H-M   'P 1'
#
loop_
_entity.id
_entity.type
_entity.pdbx_description
1 polymer ?
#
loop_
_entity_poly.entity_id
_entity_poly.type
_entity_poly.pdbx_seq_one_letter_code
_entity_poly.pdbx_strand_id
1 'polypeptide(L)' 'RLLRGLPVVLVSGERDEYVTPEKLAAQAAILGRHGAQVTIESFEGKHTMHPPLLRQLHGAL' A
#
# COMPACT_ATOMS: atom_id res chain seq x y z
N ARG A 1 8.55 1.89 -19.34
CA ARG A 1 8.33 1.55 -17.92
C ARG A 1 6.97 0.88 -17.82
N LEU A 2 6.92 -0.36 -17.32
CA LEU A 2 5.72 -1.22 -17.35
C LEU A 2 4.51 -0.60 -16.63
N LEU A 3 4.74 0.16 -15.56
CA LEU A 3 3.69 0.70 -14.69
C LEU A 3 3.57 2.23 -14.81
N ARG A 4 3.96 2.83 -15.94
CA ARG A 4 4.08 4.29 -16.06
C ARG A 4 2.77 4.99 -15.71
N GLY A 5 2.79 5.75 -14.61
CA GLY A 5 1.65 6.54 -14.14
C GLY A 5 0.52 5.73 -13.52
N LEU A 6 0.72 4.43 -13.27
CA LEU A 6 -0.30 3.60 -12.61
C LEU A 6 -0.41 4.01 -11.13
N PRO A 7 -1.57 4.48 -10.65
CA PRO A 7 -1.79 4.73 -9.24
C PRO A 7 -1.88 3.39 -8.49
N VAL A 8 -1.11 3.26 -7.42
CA VAL A 8 -1.09 2.07 -6.56
C VAL A 8 -1.12 2.52 -5.11
N VAL A 9 -2.05 1.97 -4.33
CA VAL A 9 -2.07 2.14 -2.87
C VAL A 9 -1.63 0.83 -2.23
N LEU A 10 -0.57 0.87 -1.45
CA LEU A 10 -0.15 -0.25 -0.60
C LEU A 10 -0.73 -0.06 0.80
N VAL A 11 -1.36 -1.11 1.34
CA VAL A 11 -2.05 -1.05 2.63
C VAL A 11 -1.49 -2.12 3.57
N SER A 12 -1.18 -1.75 4.81
CA SER A 12 -0.78 -2.71 5.86
C SER A 12 -1.29 -2.32 7.25
N GLY A 13 -1.45 -3.31 8.12
CA GLY A 13 -1.66 -3.08 9.55
C GLY A 13 -0.36 -2.65 10.23
N GLU A 14 -0.43 -1.70 11.16
CA GLU A 14 0.75 -1.20 11.89
C GLU A 14 1.46 -2.26 12.75
N ARG A 15 0.72 -3.29 13.15
CA ARG A 15 1.20 -4.43 13.95
C ARG A 15 1.20 -5.72 13.14
N ASP A 16 1.32 -5.63 11.82
CA ASP A 16 1.46 -6.79 10.95
C ASP A 16 2.86 -7.43 11.14
N GLU A 17 2.89 -8.70 11.57
CA GLU A 17 4.11 -9.44 11.85
C GLU A 17 4.80 -9.95 10.57
N TYR A 18 4.09 -9.96 9.44
CA TYR A 18 4.59 -10.46 8.16
C TYR A 18 5.06 -9.31 7.26
N VAL A 19 4.29 -8.21 7.23
CA VAL A 19 4.52 -7.04 6.38
C VAL A 19 4.92 -5.84 7.25
N THR A 20 6.22 -5.77 7.56
CA THR A 20 6.79 -4.65 8.31
C THR A 20 6.84 -3.37 7.46
N PRO A 21 6.94 -2.18 8.10
CA PRO A 21 7.08 -0.91 7.37
C PRO A 21 8.24 -0.90 6.37
N GLU A 22 9.36 -1.52 6.71
CA GLU A 22 10.55 -1.58 5.85
C GLU A 22 10.31 -2.43 4.60
N LYS A 23 9.62 -3.57 4.76
CA LYS A 23 9.24 -4.43 3.63
C LYS A 23 8.26 -3.71 2.71
N LEU A 24 7.31 -2.98 3.27
CA LEU A 24 6.32 -2.21 2.51
C LEU A 24 6.98 -1.06 1.73
N ALA A 25 7.91 -0.34 2.36
CA ALA A 25 8.71 0.69 1.71
C ALA A 25 9.59 0.13 0.58
N ALA A 26 10.20 -1.03 0.78
CA ALA A 26 10.99 -1.71 -0.26
C ALA A 26 10.12 -2.09 -1.47
N GLN A 27 8.89 -2.58 -1.25
CA GLN A 27 7.93 -2.87 -2.32
C GLN A 27 7.51 -1.60 -3.07
N ALA A 28 7.22 -0.51 -2.36
CA ALA A 28 6.90 0.78 -2.98
C ALA A 28 8.05 1.27 -3.87
N ALA A 29 9.30 1.15 -3.41
CA ALA A 29 10.47 1.52 -4.19
C ALA A 29 10.61 0.68 -5.47
N ILE A 30 10.36 -0.63 -5.40
CA ILE A 30 10.38 -1.52 -6.57
C ILE A 30 9.34 -1.04 -7.60
N LEU A 31 8.08 -0.84 -7.18
CA LEU A 31 7.00 -0.39 -8.06
C LEU A 31 7.29 0.99 -8.68
N GLY A 32 7.82 1.92 -7.88
CA GLY A 32 8.23 3.25 -8.34
C GLY A 32 9.32 3.21 -9.42
N ARG A 33 10.33 2.32 -9.30
CA ARG A 33 11.33 2.11 -10.36
C ARG A 33 10.72 1.66 -11.68
N HIS A 34 9.61 0.91 -11.62
CA HIS A 34 8.84 0.48 -12.79
C HIS A 34 7.82 1.50 -13.29
N GLY A 35 7.68 2.65 -12.60
CA GLY A 35 6.93 3.83 -13.05
C GLY A 35 5.59 4.06 -12.36
N ALA A 36 5.24 3.26 -11.36
CA ALA A 36 4.01 3.45 -10.58
C ALA A 36 4.06 4.71 -9.72
N GLN A 37 2.88 5.29 -9.46
CA GLN A 37 2.67 6.32 -8.46
C GLN A 37 2.15 5.63 -7.20
N VAL A 38 3.04 5.39 -6.24
CA VAL A 38 2.74 4.59 -5.05
C VAL A 38 2.45 5.49 -3.85
N THR A 39 1.33 5.26 -3.19
CA THR A 39 1.05 5.75 -1.84
C THR A 39 0.99 4.58 -0.87
N ILE A 40 1.33 4.83 0.39
CA ILE A 40 1.28 3.85 1.47
C ILE A 40 0.26 4.34 2.49
N GLU A 41 -0.69 3.49 2.85
CA GLU A 41 -1.68 3.73 3.90
C GLU A 41 -1.54 2.65 4.97
N SER A 42 -1.67 3.04 6.23
CA SER A 42 -1.68 2.11 7.36
C SER A 42 -2.97 2.19 8.13
N PHE A 43 -3.28 1.12 8.87
CA PHE A 43 -4.38 1.13 9.83
C PHE A 43 -3.94 0.46 11.12
N GLU A 44 -4.57 0.85 12.23
CA GLU A 44 -4.31 0.21 13.51
C GLU A 44 -4.82 -1.23 13.48
N GLY A 45 -3.92 -2.21 13.48
CA GLY A 45 -4.30 -3.61 13.35
C GLY A 45 -3.14 -4.52 13.00
N LYS A 46 -3.42 -5.82 12.83
CA LYS A 46 -2.48 -6.85 12.40
C LYS A 46 -2.69 -7.19 10.93
N HIS A 47 -2.37 -8.42 10.53
CA HIS A 47 -2.63 -8.96 9.19
C HIS A 47 -4.11 -9.28 8.96
N THR A 48 -4.90 -8.25 8.63
CA THR A 48 -6.33 -8.38 8.34
C THR A 48 -6.77 -7.37 7.29
N MET A 49 -7.92 -7.60 6.65
CA MET A 49 -8.59 -6.56 5.88
C MET A 49 -9.18 -5.51 6.82
N HIS A 50 -9.08 -4.23 6.43
CA HIS A 50 -9.66 -3.11 7.16
C HIS A 50 -10.79 -2.46 6.34
N PRO A 51 -12.06 -2.91 6.50
CA PRO A 51 -13.18 -2.46 5.67
C PRO A 51 -13.40 -0.95 5.62
N PRO A 52 -13.21 -0.17 6.72
CA PRO A 52 -13.35 1.29 6.65
C PRO A 52 -12.36 1.93 5.66
N LEU A 53 -11.08 1.52 5.70
CA LEU A 53 -10.05 2.04 4.79
C LEU A 53 -10.33 1.63 3.35
N LEU A 54 -10.77 0.39 3.10
CA LEU A 54 -11.12 -0.06 1.75
C LEU A 54 -12.28 0.74 1.14
N ARG A 55 -13.29 1.08 1.94
CA ARG A 55 -14.39 1.95 1.49
C ARG A 55 -13.91 3.37 1.18
N GLN A 56 -13.02 3.92 2.01
CA GLN A 56 -12.40 5.21 1.75
C GLN A 56 -11.62 5.20 0.42
N LEU A 57 -10.79 4.18 0.20
CA LEU A 57 -10.01 4.05 -1.03
C LEU A 57 -10.90 3.89 -2.26
N HIS A 58 -11.99 3.12 -2.17
CA HIS A 58 -12.95 2.99 -3.26
C HIS A 58 -13.60 4.32 -3.65
N GLY A 59 -13.91 5.19 -2.68
CA GLY A 59 -14.48 6.50 -2.95
C GLY A 59 -13.49 7.56 -3.44
N ALA A 60 -12.18 7.28 -3.38
CA ALA A 60 -11.11 8.19 -3.80
C ALA A 60 -10.52 7.85 -5.18
N LEU A 61 -10.93 6.72 -5.78
CA LEU A 61 -10.62 6.33 -7.15
C LEU A 61 -11.66 6.89 -8.13
#